data_AF-A0A347ZSU0-F1
#
_entry.id   AF-A0A347ZSU0-F1
#
_cell.length_a   1.000
_cell.length_b   1.000
_cell.length_c   1.000
_cell.angle_alpha   90.00
_cell.angle_beta   90.00
_cell.angle_gamma   90.00
#
_symmetry.space_group_name_H-M   'P 1'
#
loop_
_entity.id
_entity.type
_entity.pdbx_description
1 polymer ?
#
loop_
_entity_poly.entity_id
_entity_poly.type
_entity_poly.pdbx_seq_one_letter_code
_entity_poly.pdbx_strand_id
1 'polypeptide(L)'
;MQLSRKQTPFFYFILTGILTLVQIILFSQAGSYWQIILLIAFAVLLSSIIFYILFFYIQPKASFFQSSFHWVQVLKTIFLHSNSLLSIKEGQIDQDYFLLNTKPRDACVYIHPDSAASIVNSRGDFRVVSSGFHELRFGESITTSFPLGMQTISCGPQEGENPFSKRKSGENYTSFHARHLRAQMVHSVTADHQEVFPVFTIQYCLCKDGEFISETLLDIAKLLSQNNMSGPASPAINAIITKQICAYWSARMQKAPLAAFLSGASGNSFQNILLDMNMYLNPAHSEKRPSSTAQLDNKPLAEIAHLKIPFIRVYLTNVWYLNMTYSSQEVMERTI
;
A
#
# COMPACT_ATOMS: atom_id res chain seq x y z
N MET A 1 -14.88 -17.19 0.59
CA MET A 1 -15.54 -17.93 1.67
C MET A 1 -15.50 -17.04 2.92
N GLN A 2 -16.60 -16.34 3.20
CA GLN A 2 -16.72 -15.43 4.34
C GLN A 2 -16.81 -16.25 5.62
N LEU A 3 -15.79 -16.19 6.48
CA LEU A 3 -15.91 -16.66 7.85
C LEU A 3 -16.48 -15.54 8.72
N SER A 4 -17.81 -15.45 8.71
CA SER A 4 -18.55 -14.83 9.79
C SER A 4 -18.42 -15.71 11.05
N ARG A 5 -17.80 -15.20 12.10
CA ARG A 5 -18.24 -15.41 13.49
C ARG A 5 -17.44 -14.55 14.46
N LYS A 6 -18.03 -13.40 14.81
CA LYS A 6 -17.70 -12.64 16.03
C LYS A 6 -18.14 -13.43 17.28
N GLN A 7 -17.55 -14.59 17.55
CA GLN A 7 -17.87 -15.41 18.73
C GLN A 7 -16.63 -15.91 19.48
N THR A 8 -15.50 -15.21 19.38
CA THR A 8 -14.24 -15.70 19.95
C THR A 8 -13.99 -15.27 21.40
N PRO A 9 -14.05 -13.98 21.83
CA PRO A 9 -13.62 -13.66 23.20
C PRO A 9 -14.62 -14.08 24.29
N PHE A 10 -15.92 -14.04 24.01
CA PHE A 10 -16.97 -14.32 25.00
C PHE A 10 -17.05 -15.81 25.39
N PHE A 11 -16.85 -16.71 24.43
CA PHE A 11 -16.84 -18.16 24.69
C PHE A 11 -15.66 -18.57 25.57
N TYR A 12 -14.47 -17.98 25.37
CA TYR A 12 -13.30 -18.26 26.20
C TYR A 12 -13.42 -17.65 27.60
N PHE A 13 -14.06 -16.48 27.74
CA PHE A 13 -14.38 -15.90 29.06
C PHE A 13 -15.36 -16.79 29.83
N ILE A 14 -16.38 -17.33 29.17
CA ILE A 14 -17.31 -18.30 29.78
C ILE A 14 -16.58 -19.60 30.15
N LEU A 15 -15.73 -20.14 29.28
CA LEU A 15 -14.99 -21.37 29.55
C LEU A 15 -14.01 -21.22 30.72
N THR A 16 -13.28 -20.11 30.79
CA THR A 16 -12.40 -19.80 31.93
C THR A 16 -13.18 -19.51 33.21
N GLY A 17 -14.35 -18.87 33.11
CA GLY A 17 -15.30 -18.72 34.21
C GLY A 17 -15.82 -20.07 34.73
N ILE A 18 -16.18 -21.01 33.85
CA ILE A 18 -16.62 -22.36 34.23
C ILE A 18 -15.48 -23.14 34.88
N LEU A 19 -14.26 -23.08 34.32
CA LEU A 19 -13.09 -23.77 34.87
C LEU A 19 -12.71 -23.23 36.26
N THR A 20 -12.80 -21.92 36.50
CA THR A 20 -12.57 -21.32 37.83
C THR A 20 -13.69 -21.67 38.82
N LEU A 21 -14.94 -21.77 38.38
CA LEU A 21 -16.06 -22.23 39.23
C LEU A 21 -15.89 -23.70 39.63
N VAL A 22 -15.49 -24.56 38.70
CA VAL A 22 -15.16 -25.97 38.96
C VAL A 22 -13.98 -26.08 39.94
N GLN A 23 -12.98 -25.19 39.84
CA GLN A 23 -11.87 -25.12 40.80
C GLN A 23 -12.32 -24.74 42.21
N ILE A 24 -13.22 -23.76 42.36
CA ILE A 24 -13.76 -23.35 43.67
C ILE A 24 -14.55 -24.50 44.31
N ILE A 25 -15.35 -25.21 43.52
CA ILE A 25 -16.12 -26.37 43.98
C ILE A 25 -15.18 -27.50 44.42
N LEU A 26 -14.16 -27.82 43.63
CA LEU A 26 -13.17 -28.85 43.97
C LEU A 26 -12.29 -28.45 45.16
N PHE A 27 -11.97 -27.16 45.32
CA PHE A 27 -11.29 -26.60 46.50
C PHE A 27 -12.11 -26.82 47.79
N SER A 28 -13.44 -26.73 47.72
CA SER A 28 -14.31 -27.00 48.88
C SER A 28 -14.39 -28.48 49.27
N GLN A 29 -14.00 -29.40 48.38
CA GLN A 29 -14.12 -30.85 48.58
C GLN A 29 -12.77 -31.56 48.81
N ALA A 30 -11.67 -31.00 48.33
CA ALA A 30 -10.35 -31.62 48.41
C ALA A 30 -9.69 -31.34 49.78
N GLY A 31 -9.75 -32.32 50.69
CA GLY A 31 -9.05 -32.27 51.98
C GLY A 31 -7.52 -32.44 51.91
N SER A 32 -6.90 -32.30 50.74
CA SER A 32 -5.46 -32.55 50.52
C SER A 32 -4.80 -31.46 49.66
N TYR A 33 -3.80 -30.81 50.23
CA TYR A 33 -3.01 -29.75 49.61
C TYR A 33 -2.35 -30.15 48.27
N TRP A 34 -2.00 -31.42 48.10
CA TRP A 34 -1.38 -31.92 46.86
C TRP A 34 -2.32 -31.90 45.66
N GLN A 35 -3.61 -32.18 45.88
CA GLN A 35 -4.62 -32.11 44.83
C GLN A 35 -4.82 -30.67 44.36
N ILE A 36 -4.73 -29.70 45.28
CA ILE A 36 -4.82 -28.26 44.98
C ILE A 36 -3.66 -27.82 44.08
N ILE A 37 -2.42 -28.19 44.42
CA ILE A 37 -1.23 -27.83 43.63
C ILE A 37 -1.31 -28.41 42.22
N LEU A 38 -1.75 -29.68 42.09
CA LEU A 38 -1.85 -30.36 40.81
C LEU A 38 -2.93 -29.73 39.91
N LEU A 39 -4.04 -29.29 40.51
CA LEU A 39 -5.12 -28.60 39.79
C LEU A 39 -4.70 -27.21 39.30
N ILE A 40 -3.96 -26.46 40.12
CA ILE A 40 -3.38 -25.17 39.72
C ILE A 40 -2.38 -25.39 38.58
N ALA A 41 -1.49 -26.38 38.69
CA ALA A 41 -0.52 -26.69 37.64
C ALA A 41 -1.21 -27.08 36.32
N PHE A 42 -2.27 -27.91 36.38
CA PHE A 42 -3.04 -28.30 35.20
C PHE A 42 -3.77 -27.11 34.57
N ALA A 43 -4.33 -26.22 35.38
CA ALA A 43 -4.98 -25.00 34.89
C ALA A 43 -4.00 -24.05 34.20
N VAL A 44 -2.82 -23.84 34.78
CA VAL A 44 -1.74 -23.05 34.18
C VAL A 44 -1.31 -23.68 32.85
N LEU A 45 -1.17 -25.00 32.80
CA LEU A 45 -0.76 -25.73 31.60
C LEU A 45 -1.84 -25.68 30.50
N LEU A 46 -3.11 -25.91 30.83
CA LEU A 46 -4.23 -25.79 29.89
C LEU A 46 -4.38 -24.36 29.37
N SER A 47 -4.28 -23.36 30.25
CA SER A 47 -4.27 -21.95 29.86
C SER A 47 -3.10 -21.63 28.93
N SER A 48 -1.92 -22.22 29.18
CA SER A 48 -0.73 -22.06 28.32
C SER A 48 -0.88 -22.74 26.95
N ILE A 49 -1.56 -23.89 26.88
CA ILE A 49 -1.86 -24.58 25.61
C ILE A 49 -2.90 -23.81 24.81
N ILE A 50 -3.99 -23.36 25.45
CA ILE A 50 -5.00 -22.52 24.80
C ILE A 50 -4.37 -21.22 24.32
N PHE A 51 -3.47 -20.63 25.12
CA PHE A 51 -2.64 -19.48 24.74
C PHE A 51 -1.79 -19.77 23.48
N TYR A 52 -1.09 -20.91 23.45
CA TYR A 52 -0.30 -21.31 22.31
C TYR A 52 -1.16 -21.47 21.05
N ILE A 53 -2.26 -22.21 21.13
CA ILE A 53 -3.14 -22.47 19.97
C ILE A 53 -3.78 -21.18 19.45
N LEU A 54 -4.24 -20.29 20.32
CA LEU A 54 -4.92 -19.06 19.89
C LEU A 54 -3.99 -18.06 19.21
N PHE A 55 -2.71 -18.01 19.57
CA PHE A 55 -1.81 -16.95 19.10
C PHE A 55 -0.74 -17.43 18.11
N PHE A 56 -0.20 -18.64 18.27
CA PHE A 56 0.73 -19.20 17.27
C PHE A 56 0.00 -19.51 15.95
N TYR A 57 -1.31 -19.79 16.00
CA TYR A 57 -2.12 -19.96 14.80
C TYR A 57 -2.36 -18.65 14.03
N ILE A 58 -2.37 -17.50 14.74
CA ILE A 58 -2.54 -16.18 14.12
C ILE A 58 -1.23 -15.66 13.52
N GLN A 59 -0.07 -16.00 14.10
CA GLN A 59 1.24 -15.71 13.54
C GLN A 59 2.27 -16.82 13.83
N PRO A 60 2.46 -17.78 12.91
CA PRO A 60 3.31 -18.96 13.14
C PRO A 60 4.82 -18.66 13.24
N LYS A 61 5.23 -17.41 13.02
CA LYS A 61 6.64 -16.96 13.03
C LYS A 61 7.06 -16.19 14.28
N ALA A 62 6.15 -15.92 15.23
CA ALA A 62 6.47 -15.14 16.43
C ALA A 62 7.22 -15.99 17.46
N SER A 63 8.27 -15.43 18.07
CA SER A 63 8.94 -16.10 19.20
C SER A 63 8.05 -16.11 20.46
N PHE A 64 8.31 -17.04 21.38
CA PHE A 64 7.58 -17.14 22.65
C PHE A 64 7.62 -15.83 23.46
N PHE A 65 8.76 -15.15 23.48
CA PHE A 65 8.94 -13.87 24.17
C PHE A 65 8.11 -12.74 23.54
N GLN A 66 8.05 -12.67 22.20
CA GLN A 66 7.18 -11.71 21.51
C GLN A 66 5.71 -11.97 21.82
N SER A 67 5.28 -13.24 21.77
CA SER A 67 3.91 -13.65 22.12
C SER A 67 3.54 -13.26 23.56
N SER A 68 4.47 -13.41 24.50
CA SER A 68 4.29 -13.03 25.92
C SER A 68 4.18 -11.51 26.10
N PHE A 69 5.02 -10.73 25.40
CA PHE A 69 4.95 -9.28 25.41
C PHE A 69 3.61 -8.76 24.86
N HIS A 70 3.13 -9.33 23.75
CA HIS A 70 1.83 -8.98 23.17
C HIS A 70 0.68 -9.22 24.14
N TRP A 71 0.75 -10.28 24.95
CA TRP A 71 -0.27 -10.57 25.96
C TRP A 71 -0.30 -9.54 27.10
N VAL A 72 0.88 -9.11 27.57
CA VAL A 72 0.98 -7.99 28.53
C VAL A 72 0.35 -6.73 27.97
N GLN A 73 0.52 -6.46 26.67
CA GLN A 73 -0.08 -5.29 26.03
C GLN A 73 -1.60 -5.41 25.86
N VAL A 74 -2.11 -6.57 25.46
CA VAL A 74 -3.56 -6.83 25.38
C VAL A 74 -4.20 -6.74 26.77
N LEU A 75 -3.58 -7.35 27.79
CA LEU A 75 -4.02 -7.22 29.17
C LEU A 75 -4.00 -5.77 29.64
N LYS A 76 -2.90 -5.04 29.44
CA LYS A 76 -2.83 -3.62 29.77
C LYS A 76 -3.98 -2.86 29.12
N THR A 77 -4.28 -3.12 27.85
CA THR A 77 -5.36 -2.47 27.12
C THR A 77 -6.74 -2.78 27.72
N ILE A 78 -7.00 -4.04 28.07
CA ILE A 78 -8.27 -4.50 28.67
C ILE A 78 -8.44 -3.97 30.10
N PHE A 79 -7.38 -4.02 30.92
CA PHE A 79 -7.45 -3.73 32.35
C PHE A 79 -7.25 -2.25 32.69
N LEU A 80 -6.47 -1.49 31.92
CA LEU A 80 -6.18 -0.08 32.25
C LEU A 80 -7.13 0.92 31.57
N HIS A 81 -7.97 0.50 30.61
CA HIS A 81 -8.97 1.37 29.92
C HIS A 81 -8.44 2.69 29.33
N SER A 82 -7.13 2.97 29.41
CA SER A 82 -6.52 4.28 29.17
C SER A 82 -5.77 4.37 27.85
N ASN A 83 -5.51 3.23 27.19
CA ASN A 83 -4.68 3.20 26.00
C ASN A 83 -5.58 2.98 24.78
N SER A 84 -5.73 4.01 23.95
CA SER A 84 -6.40 3.90 22.66
C SER A 84 -5.63 2.91 21.78
N LEU A 85 -6.20 1.72 21.56
CA LEU A 85 -5.66 0.79 20.57
C LEU A 85 -5.83 1.43 19.19
N LEU A 86 -4.72 1.72 18.53
CA LEU A 86 -4.69 2.17 17.15
C LEU A 86 -4.57 0.97 16.23
N SER A 87 -5.39 0.88 15.20
CA SER A 87 -5.31 -0.17 14.18
C SER A 87 -4.85 0.43 12.86
N ILE A 88 -3.87 -0.20 12.22
CA ILE A 88 -3.42 0.14 10.87
C ILE A 88 -3.75 -1.02 9.94
N LYS A 89 -4.64 -0.79 8.99
CA LYS A 89 -5.12 -1.78 8.03
C LYS A 89 -5.07 -1.21 6.63
N GLU A 90 -4.60 -2.00 5.66
CA GLU A 90 -4.46 -1.59 4.26
C GLU A 90 -3.72 -0.23 4.12
N GLY A 91 -2.72 0.01 4.98
CA GLY A 91 -1.96 1.27 5.00
C GLY A 91 -2.73 2.50 5.50
N GLN A 92 -3.92 2.33 6.09
CA GLN A 92 -4.73 3.38 6.70
C GLN A 92 -4.86 3.17 8.20
N ILE A 93 -5.02 4.25 8.95
CA ILE A 93 -5.29 4.19 10.39
C ILE A 93 -6.80 4.38 10.56
N ASP A 94 -7.47 3.48 11.29
CA ASP A 94 -8.94 3.47 11.47
C ASP A 94 -9.50 4.77 12.12
N GLN A 95 -8.62 5.58 12.72
CA GLN A 95 -8.95 6.85 13.35
C GLN A 95 -8.36 8.01 12.54
N ASP A 96 -8.94 9.21 12.70
CA ASP A 96 -8.42 10.50 12.20
C ASP A 96 -7.09 10.91 12.86
N TYR A 97 -6.24 9.94 13.18
CA TYR A 97 -4.97 10.07 13.89
C TYR A 97 -4.10 11.17 13.29
N PHE A 98 -4.03 11.26 11.96
CA PHE A 98 -3.22 12.28 11.29
C PHE A 98 -3.79 13.70 11.46
N LEU A 99 -5.11 13.85 11.62
CA LEU A 99 -5.80 15.13 11.85
C LEU A 99 -5.76 15.58 13.32
N LEU A 100 -5.41 14.69 14.25
CA LEU A 100 -5.31 15.05 15.66
C LEU A 100 -4.17 16.05 15.92
N ASN A 101 -4.51 17.20 16.51
CA ASN A 101 -3.54 18.19 17.00
C ASN A 101 -2.63 17.59 18.08
N THR A 102 -3.19 16.74 18.95
CA THR A 102 -2.46 16.04 20.00
C THR A 102 -2.47 14.55 19.72
N LYS A 103 -1.30 13.97 19.41
CA LYS A 103 -1.19 12.53 19.19
C LYS A 103 -1.33 11.76 20.52
N PRO A 104 -1.98 10.59 20.52
CA PRO A 104 -2.11 9.75 21.72
C PRO A 104 -0.72 9.32 22.23
N ARG A 105 -0.52 9.42 23.54
CA ARG A 105 0.71 9.03 24.24
C ARG A 105 0.61 7.59 24.69
N ASP A 106 1.73 6.87 24.70
CA ASP A 106 1.83 5.50 25.22
C ASP A 106 0.74 4.56 24.67
N ALA A 107 0.46 4.72 23.37
CA ALA A 107 -0.58 3.97 22.67
C ALA A 107 -0.04 2.64 22.14
N CYS A 108 -0.88 1.60 22.21
CA CYS A 108 -0.63 0.35 21.52
C CYS A 108 -1.14 0.46 20.08
N VAL A 109 -0.30 0.08 19.12
CA VAL A 109 -0.60 0.08 17.70
C VAL A 109 -0.59 -1.34 17.20
N TYR A 110 -1.71 -1.79 16.65
CA TYR A 110 -1.80 -3.04 15.93
C TYR A 110 -1.69 -2.79 14.43
N ILE A 111 -0.73 -3.43 13.78
CA ILE A 111 -0.48 -3.31 12.35
C ILE A 111 -0.86 -4.64 11.69
N HIS A 112 -1.78 -4.60 10.73
CA HIS A 112 -2.21 -5.76 9.98
C HIS A 112 -1.09 -6.34 9.09
N PRO A 113 -1.16 -7.64 8.70
CA PRO A 113 -0.14 -8.31 7.87
C PRO A 113 0.19 -7.64 6.53
N ASP A 114 -0.76 -6.89 5.97
CA ASP A 114 -0.65 -6.20 4.69
C ASP A 114 -0.23 -4.73 4.83
N SER A 115 0.24 -4.34 6.01
CA SER A 115 0.53 -2.95 6.36
C SER A 115 1.86 -2.80 7.08
N ALA A 116 2.44 -1.62 6.95
CA ALA A 116 3.60 -1.18 7.73
C ALA A 116 3.42 0.28 8.14
N ALA A 117 4.22 0.76 9.08
CA ALA A 117 4.22 2.17 9.47
C ALA A 117 5.62 2.68 9.77
N SER A 118 5.81 3.98 9.57
CA SER A 118 6.99 4.72 10.02
C SER A 118 6.65 5.49 11.29
N ILE A 119 7.52 5.35 12.28
CA ILE A 119 7.45 6.03 13.56
C ILE A 119 8.64 6.97 13.65
N VAL A 120 8.39 8.23 14.01
CA VAL A 120 9.42 9.21 14.32
C VAL A 120 9.50 9.41 15.83
N ASN A 121 10.71 9.48 16.38
CA ASN A 121 10.93 9.84 17.78
C ASN A 121 11.02 11.37 17.96
N SER A 122 11.12 11.84 19.20
CA SER A 122 11.25 13.27 19.52
C SER A 122 12.57 13.91 19.04
N ARG A 123 13.55 13.11 18.61
CA ARG A 123 14.83 13.56 18.04
C ARG A 123 14.79 13.65 16.50
N GLY A 124 13.71 13.19 15.88
CA GLY A 124 13.56 13.14 14.42
C GLY A 124 14.09 11.85 13.77
N ASP A 125 14.48 10.85 14.55
CA ASP A 125 14.91 9.56 13.99
C ASP A 125 13.69 8.72 13.59
N PHE A 126 13.74 8.14 12.40
CA PHE A 126 12.69 7.31 11.83
C PHE A 126 13.01 5.82 12.03
N ARG A 127 11.98 5.04 12.37
CA ARG A 127 12.01 3.58 12.34
C ARG A 127 10.77 3.03 11.63
N VAL A 128 10.95 1.99 10.84
CA VAL A 128 9.85 1.28 10.17
C VAL A 128 9.46 0.07 11.01
N VAL A 129 8.16 -0.14 11.17
CA VAL A 129 7.57 -1.27 11.89
C VAL A 129 6.67 -2.08 10.96
N SER A 130 6.81 -3.40 11.03
CA SER A 130 6.03 -4.39 10.28
C SER A 130 4.72 -4.75 10.99
N SER A 131 3.98 -5.71 10.44
CA SER A 131 2.79 -6.28 11.06
C SER A 131 3.03 -6.79 12.50
N GLY A 132 2.06 -6.60 13.39
CA GLY A 132 2.13 -7.01 14.79
C GLY A 132 1.69 -5.91 15.75
N PHE A 133 1.85 -6.15 17.06
CA PHE A 133 1.62 -5.12 18.06
C PHE A 133 2.90 -4.37 18.38
N HIS A 134 2.81 -3.05 18.37
CA HIS A 134 3.88 -2.12 18.68
C HIS A 134 3.40 -1.16 19.75
N GLU A 135 4.35 -0.68 20.56
CA GLU A 135 4.10 0.37 21.54
C GLU A 135 4.74 1.66 21.02
N LEU A 136 3.95 2.74 21.01
CA LEU A 136 4.45 4.09 20.80
C LEU A 136 4.94 4.63 22.14
N ARG A 137 6.25 4.87 22.26
CA ARG A 137 6.82 5.45 23.48
C ARG A 137 6.47 6.93 23.61
N PHE A 138 6.66 7.48 24.81
CA PHE A 138 6.56 8.92 25.01
C PHE A 138 7.44 9.71 24.02
N GLY A 139 6.80 10.62 23.27
CA GLY A 139 7.46 11.43 22.24
C GLY A 139 7.63 10.74 20.88
N GLU A 140 7.19 9.49 20.72
CA GLU A 140 7.06 8.85 19.41
C GLU A 140 5.72 9.16 18.76
N SER A 141 5.70 9.25 17.44
CA SER A 141 4.45 9.39 16.68
C SER A 141 4.56 8.68 15.33
N ILE A 142 3.44 8.10 14.87
CA ILE A 142 3.33 7.58 13.51
C ILE A 142 3.32 8.76 12.54
N THR A 143 4.23 8.77 11.58
CA THR A 143 4.30 9.80 10.52
C THR A 143 3.66 9.33 9.24
N THR A 144 3.86 8.06 8.89
CA THR A 144 3.45 7.51 7.61
C THR A 144 2.98 6.08 7.78
N SER A 145 1.90 5.71 7.09
CA SER A 145 1.42 4.33 6.99
C SER A 145 1.52 3.82 5.55
N PHE A 146 1.88 2.55 5.37
CA PHE A 146 2.17 1.94 4.08
C PHE A 146 1.26 0.73 3.85
N PRO A 147 0.54 0.65 2.73
CA PRO A 147 -0.02 -0.61 2.29
C PRO A 147 1.07 -1.43 1.60
N LEU A 148 1.26 -2.65 2.10
CA LEU A 148 2.19 -3.62 1.53
C LEU A 148 1.55 -4.46 0.43
N GLY A 149 0.21 -4.51 0.36
CA GLY A 149 -0.53 -5.20 -0.70
C GLY A 149 -0.43 -4.52 -2.07
N MET A 150 -0.83 -5.24 -3.12
CA MET A 150 -0.82 -4.74 -4.50
C MET A 150 -1.69 -3.48 -4.64
N GLN A 151 -1.11 -2.41 -5.17
CA GLN A 151 -1.79 -1.15 -5.44
C GLN A 151 -1.98 -1.01 -6.94
N THR A 152 -3.11 -0.43 -7.36
CA THR A 152 -3.41 -0.15 -8.77
C THR A 152 -3.74 1.33 -8.95
N ILE A 153 -3.08 1.96 -9.92
CA ILE A 153 -3.30 3.34 -10.33
C ILE A 153 -3.86 3.30 -11.76
N SER A 154 -4.95 4.02 -11.99
CA SER A 154 -5.50 4.24 -13.32
C SER A 154 -5.27 5.69 -13.73
N CYS A 155 -4.56 5.91 -14.83
CA CYS A 155 -4.20 7.23 -15.32
C CYS A 155 -4.74 7.46 -16.73
N GLY A 156 -5.32 8.64 -16.96
CA GLY A 156 -5.86 9.03 -18.25
C GLY A 156 -7.39 8.89 -18.36
N PRO A 157 -7.92 8.99 -19.59
CA PRO A 157 -9.35 8.82 -19.86
C PRO A 157 -9.86 7.44 -19.40
N GLN A 158 -11.09 7.39 -18.89
CA GLN A 158 -11.75 6.11 -18.58
C GLN A 158 -12.42 5.49 -19.82
N GLU A 159 -12.85 4.23 -19.68
CA GLU A 159 -13.58 3.51 -20.72
C GLU A 159 -14.80 4.32 -21.21
N GLY A 160 -14.89 4.54 -22.52
CA GLY A 160 -15.95 5.35 -23.14
C GLY A 160 -15.82 6.88 -22.95
N GLU A 161 -14.75 7.37 -22.31
CA GLU A 161 -14.47 8.80 -22.16
C GLU A 161 -13.56 9.29 -23.28
N ASN A 162 -14.15 9.77 -24.37
CA ASN A 162 -13.37 10.43 -25.42
C ASN A 162 -12.77 11.77 -24.90
N PRO A 163 -11.42 11.92 -24.87
CA PRO A 163 -10.76 13.13 -24.37
C PRO A 163 -11.00 14.37 -25.23
N PHE A 164 -11.29 14.19 -26.52
CA PHE A 164 -11.60 15.25 -27.48
C PHE A 164 -13.08 15.69 -27.44
N SER A 165 -13.94 14.94 -26.74
CA SER A 165 -15.37 15.24 -26.70
C SER A 165 -15.69 16.48 -25.86
N LYS A 166 -16.50 17.37 -26.43
CA LYS A 166 -17.13 18.49 -25.71
C LYS A 166 -18.06 17.98 -24.60
N ARG A 167 -18.52 18.89 -23.75
CA ARG A 167 -19.49 18.55 -22.68
C ARG A 167 -20.72 17.89 -23.28
N LYS A 168 -21.10 16.72 -22.76
CA LYS A 168 -22.31 16.00 -23.21
C LYS A 168 -23.56 16.69 -22.68
N SER A 169 -24.69 16.54 -23.38
CA SER A 169 -25.98 17.05 -22.88
C SER A 169 -26.35 16.33 -21.58
N GLY A 170 -26.69 17.07 -20.53
CA GLY A 170 -26.97 16.52 -19.19
C GLY A 170 -25.74 16.19 -18.33
N GLU A 171 -24.50 16.36 -18.84
CA GLU A 171 -23.29 16.17 -18.04
C GLU A 171 -23.09 17.32 -17.05
N ASN A 172 -22.91 16.99 -15.77
CA ASN A 172 -22.57 17.97 -14.73
C ASN A 172 -21.20 18.59 -15.02
N TYR A 173 -21.04 19.88 -14.74
CA TYR A 173 -19.79 20.61 -14.90
C TYR A 173 -18.63 19.97 -14.14
N THR A 174 -18.87 19.48 -12.92
CA THR A 174 -17.84 18.78 -12.12
C THR A 174 -17.35 17.51 -12.80
N SER A 175 -18.25 16.72 -13.38
CA SER A 175 -17.91 15.50 -14.11
C SER A 175 -17.12 15.80 -15.39
N PHE A 176 -17.57 16.80 -16.15
CA PHE A 176 -16.86 17.27 -17.34
C PHE A 176 -15.44 17.74 -17.01
N HIS A 177 -15.30 18.54 -15.95
CA HIS A 177 -14.00 19.07 -15.53
C HIS A 177 -13.09 17.96 -14.99
N ALA A 178 -13.59 17.02 -14.21
CA ALA A 178 -12.84 15.87 -13.73
C ALA A 178 -12.34 14.98 -14.88
N ARG A 179 -13.17 14.74 -15.90
CA ARG A 179 -12.77 14.04 -17.13
C ARG A 179 -11.66 14.80 -17.86
N HIS A 180 -11.81 16.11 -18.02
CA HIS A 180 -10.80 16.93 -18.68
C HIS A 180 -9.47 16.94 -17.91
N LEU A 181 -9.49 17.08 -16.57
CA LEU A 181 -8.28 17.03 -15.75
C LEU A 181 -7.55 15.69 -15.87
N ARG A 182 -8.28 14.57 -15.89
CA ARG A 182 -7.68 13.24 -16.10
C ARG A 182 -7.03 13.11 -17.48
N ALA A 183 -7.67 13.62 -18.53
CA ALA A 183 -7.07 13.63 -19.87
C ALA A 183 -5.82 14.52 -19.91
N GLN A 184 -5.87 15.72 -19.34
CA GLN A 184 -4.75 16.65 -19.31
C GLN A 184 -3.53 16.09 -18.55
N MET A 185 -3.75 15.28 -17.51
CA MET A 185 -2.68 14.64 -16.74
C MET A 185 -1.78 13.72 -17.58
N VAL A 186 -2.32 13.12 -18.64
CA VAL A 186 -1.62 12.19 -19.53
C VAL A 186 -1.36 12.78 -20.92
N HIS A 187 -1.78 14.03 -21.15
CA HIS A 187 -1.67 14.68 -22.44
C HIS A 187 -0.21 14.73 -22.91
N SER A 188 0.00 14.34 -24.16
CA SER A 188 1.30 14.34 -24.81
C SER A 188 1.15 14.77 -26.26
N VAL A 189 2.23 15.32 -26.81
CA VAL A 189 2.26 15.85 -28.18
C VAL A 189 3.41 15.20 -28.93
N THR A 190 3.15 14.72 -30.14
CA THR A 190 4.16 14.14 -31.03
C THR A 190 5.00 15.21 -31.74
N ALA A 191 6.07 14.81 -32.44
CA ALA A 191 6.94 15.75 -33.15
C ALA A 191 6.21 16.56 -34.24
N ASP A 192 5.14 16.01 -34.80
CA ASP A 192 4.24 16.64 -35.80
C ASP A 192 3.01 17.32 -35.16
N HIS A 193 3.10 17.66 -33.88
CA HIS A 193 2.07 18.39 -33.12
C HIS A 193 0.70 17.68 -33.01
N GLN A 194 0.67 16.35 -33.15
CA GLN A 194 -0.56 15.59 -32.91
C GLN A 194 -0.72 15.33 -31.41
N GLU A 195 -1.93 15.53 -30.91
CA GLU A 195 -2.27 15.24 -29.52
C GLU A 195 -2.52 13.75 -29.31
N VAL A 196 -1.95 13.21 -28.23
CA VAL A 196 -2.03 11.80 -27.84
C VAL A 196 -2.36 11.70 -26.36
N PHE A 197 -3.39 10.91 -26.04
CA PHE A 197 -3.86 10.66 -24.67
C PHE A 197 -3.84 9.15 -24.37
N PRO A 198 -2.79 8.64 -23.71
CA PRO A 198 -2.70 7.24 -23.31
C PRO A 198 -3.55 6.93 -22.07
N VAL A 199 -4.01 5.69 -21.96
CA VAL A 199 -4.67 5.14 -20.77
C VAL A 199 -3.75 4.12 -20.12
N PHE A 200 -3.15 4.50 -18.99
CA PHE A 200 -2.25 3.63 -18.24
C PHE A 200 -2.96 2.94 -17.07
N THR A 201 -2.61 1.68 -16.86
CA THR A 201 -2.83 1.00 -15.59
C THR A 201 -1.47 0.67 -14.99
N ILE A 202 -1.20 1.13 -13.78
CA ILE A 202 0.08 0.95 -13.12
C ILE A 202 -0.16 0.12 -11.86
N GLN A 203 0.51 -1.01 -11.75
CA GLN A 203 0.45 -1.88 -10.58
C GLN A 203 1.78 -1.81 -9.85
N TYR A 204 1.76 -1.64 -8.54
CA TYR A 204 2.99 -1.67 -7.75
C TYR A 204 2.76 -2.35 -6.40
N CYS A 205 3.84 -2.87 -5.83
CA CYS A 205 3.81 -3.53 -4.53
C CYS A 205 5.07 -3.13 -3.73
N LEU A 206 4.87 -2.70 -2.49
CA LEU A 206 5.97 -2.31 -1.58
C LEU A 206 6.60 -3.51 -0.86
N CYS A 207 6.04 -4.70 -1.07
CA CYS A 207 6.46 -5.97 -0.50
C CYS A 207 6.54 -7.02 -1.62
N LYS A 208 7.49 -7.95 -1.52
CA LYS A 208 7.60 -9.09 -2.42
C LYS A 208 7.76 -10.35 -1.56
N ASP A 209 6.94 -11.37 -1.84
CA ASP A 209 6.98 -12.65 -1.12
C ASP A 209 6.78 -12.55 0.42
N GLY A 210 6.07 -11.50 0.87
CA GLY A 210 5.83 -11.25 2.29
C GLY A 210 6.94 -10.48 3.00
N GLU A 211 8.01 -10.11 2.28
CA GLU A 211 9.10 -9.29 2.78
C GLU A 211 9.09 -7.90 2.12
N PHE A 212 9.19 -6.85 2.93
CA PHE A 212 9.39 -5.49 2.45
C PHE A 212 10.82 -5.05 2.75
N ILE A 213 11.35 -4.16 1.90
CA ILE A 213 12.67 -3.59 2.11
C ILE A 213 12.51 -2.41 3.08
N SER A 214 12.89 -2.59 4.34
CA SER A 214 12.75 -1.55 5.37
C SER A 214 13.40 -0.23 4.98
N GLU A 215 14.55 -0.27 4.28
CA GLU A 215 15.24 0.91 3.76
C GLU A 215 14.39 1.69 2.76
N THR A 216 13.72 0.99 1.83
CA THR A 216 12.79 1.60 0.86
C THR A 216 11.67 2.36 1.56
N LEU A 217 11.01 1.74 2.55
CA LEU A 217 9.94 2.39 3.30
C LEU A 217 10.45 3.58 4.13
N LEU A 218 11.67 3.46 4.67
CA LEU A 218 12.32 4.51 5.43
C LEU A 218 12.65 5.73 4.55
N ASP A 219 13.19 5.51 3.36
CA ASP A 219 13.52 6.56 2.39
C ASP A 219 12.26 7.28 1.92
N ILE A 220 11.18 6.53 1.64
CA ILE A 220 9.87 7.12 1.33
C ILE A 220 9.37 7.95 2.52
N ALA A 221 9.42 7.43 3.75
CA ALA A 221 8.96 8.17 4.94
C ALA A 221 9.73 9.49 5.13
N LYS A 222 11.07 9.46 4.96
CA LYS A 222 11.92 10.65 5.06
C LYS A 222 11.57 11.67 3.98
N LEU A 223 11.40 11.22 2.73
CA LEU A 223 11.00 12.08 1.62
C LEU A 223 9.64 12.75 1.87
N LEU A 224 8.65 12.00 2.37
CA LEU A 224 7.34 12.57 2.70
C LEU A 224 7.44 13.58 3.85
N SER A 225 8.20 13.25 4.90
CA SER A 225 8.39 14.16 6.02
C SER A 225 9.11 15.46 5.61
N GLN A 226 10.10 15.42 4.71
CA GLN A 226 10.78 16.61 4.18
C GLN A 226 9.83 17.54 3.44
N ASN A 227 8.76 16.99 2.85
CA ASN A 227 7.70 17.75 2.18
C ASN A 227 6.54 18.12 3.12
N ASN A 228 6.71 17.98 4.44
CA ASN A 228 5.67 18.18 5.46
C ASN A 228 4.40 17.34 5.22
N MET A 229 4.56 16.17 4.59
CA MET A 229 3.48 15.23 4.36
C MET A 229 3.49 14.18 5.47
N SER A 230 2.37 14.04 6.16
CA SER A 230 2.09 12.94 7.08
C SER A 230 0.79 12.28 6.67
N GLY A 231 0.66 10.97 6.89
CA GLY A 231 -0.50 10.21 6.45
C GLY A 231 -0.19 8.90 5.74
N PRO A 232 -1.22 8.29 5.12
CA PRO A 232 -1.02 7.18 4.20
C PRO A 232 -0.05 7.54 3.08
N ALA A 233 0.91 6.67 2.78
CA ALA A 233 1.92 6.91 1.76
C ALA A 233 1.37 6.83 0.33
N SER A 234 0.32 6.05 0.10
CA SER A 234 -0.17 5.73 -1.26
C SER A 234 -0.48 6.95 -2.11
N PRO A 235 -1.20 7.98 -1.65
CA PRO A 235 -1.48 9.15 -2.49
C PRO A 235 -0.22 9.83 -3.01
N ALA A 236 0.81 9.94 -2.17
CA ALA A 236 2.07 10.56 -2.54
C ALA A 236 2.90 9.66 -3.48
N ILE A 237 2.99 8.35 -3.19
CA ILE A 237 3.64 7.38 -4.07
C ILE A 237 2.95 7.36 -5.44
N ASN A 238 1.62 7.35 -5.48
CA ASN A 238 0.83 7.37 -6.71
C ASN A 238 1.12 8.62 -7.55
N ALA A 239 1.20 9.78 -6.90
CA ALA A 239 1.51 11.04 -7.57
C ALA A 239 2.94 11.03 -8.17
N ILE A 240 3.93 10.56 -7.41
CA ILE A 240 5.32 10.44 -7.89
C ILE A 240 5.39 9.47 -9.08
N ILE A 241 4.80 8.28 -8.94
CA ILE A 241 4.78 7.25 -9.97
C ILE A 241 4.15 7.78 -11.26
N THR A 242 2.95 8.35 -11.14
CA THR A 242 2.19 8.87 -12.28
C THR A 242 2.95 9.98 -12.98
N LYS A 243 3.51 10.93 -12.23
CA LYS A 243 4.25 12.07 -12.79
C LYS A 243 5.40 11.61 -13.66
N GLN A 244 6.22 10.66 -13.20
CA GLN A 244 7.40 10.24 -13.98
C GLN A 244 7.03 9.36 -15.16
N ILE A 245 5.99 8.52 -15.05
CA ILE A 245 5.49 7.73 -16.18
C ILE A 245 4.96 8.66 -17.28
N CYS A 246 4.14 9.65 -16.93
CA CYS A 246 3.64 10.64 -17.89
C CYS A 246 4.78 11.47 -18.50
N ALA A 247 5.76 11.90 -17.69
CA ALA A 247 6.91 12.66 -18.18
C ALA A 247 7.77 11.85 -19.17
N TYR A 248 8.05 10.58 -18.85
CA TYR A 248 8.78 9.69 -19.75
C TYR A 248 8.01 9.46 -21.05
N TRP A 249 6.71 9.16 -20.96
CA TRP A 249 5.86 8.99 -22.13
C TRP A 249 5.87 10.23 -23.04
N SER A 250 5.62 11.41 -22.46
CA SER A 250 5.61 12.67 -23.21
C SER A 250 6.95 12.95 -23.89
N ALA A 251 8.07 12.72 -23.20
CA ALA A 251 9.41 12.89 -23.78
C ALA A 251 9.69 11.91 -24.92
N ARG A 252 9.11 10.70 -24.90
CA ARG A 252 9.21 9.75 -26.01
C ARG A 252 8.33 10.16 -27.19
N MET A 253 7.10 10.61 -26.94
CA MET A 253 6.17 11.07 -28.00
C MET A 253 6.78 12.22 -28.83
N GLN A 254 7.46 13.17 -28.20
CA GLN A 254 8.03 14.34 -28.87
C GLN A 254 9.16 14.03 -29.88
N LYS A 255 9.62 12.77 -29.96
CA LYS A 255 10.78 12.39 -30.78
C LYS A 255 10.45 11.93 -32.19
N ALA A 256 9.20 11.57 -32.46
CA ALA A 256 8.80 11.05 -33.74
C ALA A 256 7.38 11.53 -34.10
N PRO A 257 7.02 11.58 -35.40
CA PRO A 257 5.67 11.87 -35.81
C PRO A 257 4.72 10.72 -35.42
N LEU A 258 3.42 11.00 -35.28
CA LEU A 258 2.42 10.01 -34.88
C LEU A 258 2.43 8.76 -35.79
N ALA A 259 2.59 8.95 -37.10
CA ALA A 259 2.65 7.86 -38.08
C ALA A 259 3.78 6.85 -37.81
N ALA A 260 4.90 7.29 -37.23
CA ALA A 260 6.00 6.40 -36.87
C ALA A 260 5.58 5.45 -35.73
N PHE A 261 4.96 5.98 -34.68
CA PHE A 261 4.46 5.18 -33.55
C PHE A 261 3.36 4.20 -33.97
N LEU A 262 2.49 4.61 -34.91
CA LEU A 262 1.42 3.76 -35.42
C LEU A 262 1.93 2.60 -36.26
N SER A 263 2.97 2.84 -37.09
CA SER A 263 3.56 1.86 -38.00
C SER A 263 4.68 1.01 -37.37
N GLY A 264 5.25 1.43 -36.25
CA GLY A 264 6.43 0.79 -35.66
C GLY A 264 7.75 1.15 -36.34
N ALA A 265 7.74 2.16 -37.22
CA ALA A 265 8.91 2.53 -38.03
C ALA A 265 10.08 3.00 -37.14
N SER A 266 11.29 2.59 -37.53
CA SER A 266 12.54 2.94 -36.82
C SER A 266 12.54 2.54 -35.34
N GLY A 267 11.81 1.47 -34.99
CA GLY A 267 11.69 0.97 -33.61
C GLY A 267 10.81 1.83 -32.70
N ASN A 268 10.11 2.82 -33.25
CA ASN A 268 9.15 3.63 -32.50
C ASN A 268 7.78 2.98 -32.56
N SER A 269 7.41 2.21 -31.54
CA SER A 269 6.05 1.73 -31.34
C SER A 269 5.62 2.00 -29.90
N PHE A 270 4.31 2.11 -29.66
CA PHE A 270 3.78 2.25 -28.30
C PHE A 270 4.18 1.06 -27.41
N GLN A 271 4.18 -0.16 -27.95
CA GLN A 271 4.65 -1.35 -27.23
C GLN A 271 6.14 -1.24 -26.86
N ASN A 272 7.00 -0.74 -27.75
CA ASN A 272 8.44 -0.59 -27.44
C ASN A 272 8.67 0.43 -26.32
N ILE A 273 7.93 1.54 -26.32
CA ILE A 273 7.99 2.53 -25.24
C ILE A 273 7.57 1.90 -23.90
N LEU A 274 6.51 1.08 -23.91
CA LEU A 274 6.03 0.39 -22.71
C LEU A 274 7.05 -0.65 -22.20
N LEU A 275 7.69 -1.38 -23.12
CA LEU A 275 8.76 -2.33 -22.78
C LEU A 275 9.95 -1.62 -22.15
N ASP A 276 10.43 -0.54 -22.77
CA ASP A 276 11.53 0.27 -22.25
C ASP A 276 11.19 0.79 -20.85
N MET A 277 10.00 1.38 -20.67
CA MET A 277 9.54 1.90 -19.39
C MET A 277 9.55 0.82 -18.29
N ASN A 278 9.00 -0.35 -18.56
CA ASN A 278 8.97 -1.46 -17.58
C ASN A 278 10.36 -2.01 -17.26
N MET A 279 11.27 -2.02 -18.24
CA MET A 279 12.66 -2.42 -18.02
C MET A 279 13.39 -1.44 -17.08
N TYR A 280 13.19 -0.13 -17.24
CA TYR A 280 13.79 0.87 -16.36
C TYR A 280 13.25 0.85 -14.94
N LEU A 281 11.96 0.57 -14.80
CA LEU A 281 11.31 0.50 -13.50
C LEU A 281 11.69 -0.77 -12.71
N ASN A 282 12.13 -1.84 -13.38
CA ASN A 282 12.54 -3.12 -12.76
C ASN A 282 13.91 -3.60 -13.26
N PRO A 283 15.00 -2.87 -12.98
CA PRO A 283 16.32 -3.18 -13.54
C PRO A 283 16.88 -4.54 -13.10
N ALA A 284 16.49 -5.03 -11.91
CA ALA A 284 16.90 -6.35 -11.39
C ALA A 284 16.26 -7.55 -12.12
N HIS A 285 15.27 -7.32 -12.98
CA HIS A 285 14.52 -8.38 -13.69
C HIS A 285 14.76 -8.39 -15.21
N SER A 286 15.67 -7.56 -15.73
CA SER A 286 15.98 -7.51 -17.16
C SER A 286 17.39 -8.00 -17.46
N GLU A 287 17.51 -9.21 -18.03
CA GLU A 287 18.77 -9.73 -18.60
C GLU A 287 19.21 -8.96 -19.85
N LYS A 288 18.30 -8.18 -20.46
CA LYS A 288 18.57 -7.36 -21.64
C LYS A 288 18.88 -5.92 -21.24
N ARG A 289 20.01 -5.41 -21.72
CA ARG A 289 20.30 -3.97 -21.66
C ARG A 289 19.27 -3.20 -22.48
N PRO A 290 18.79 -2.04 -22.02
CA PRO A 290 17.97 -1.15 -22.82
C PRO A 290 18.66 -0.82 -24.15
N SER A 291 17.87 -0.58 -25.20
CA SER A 291 18.40 -0.13 -26.48
C SER A 291 19.24 1.15 -26.31
N SER A 292 20.25 1.37 -27.16
CA SER A 292 21.15 2.54 -27.07
C SER A 292 20.40 3.87 -27.18
N THR A 293 19.24 3.89 -27.85
CA THR A 293 18.33 5.03 -27.95
C THR A 293 17.57 5.30 -26.64
N ALA A 294 17.42 4.31 -25.79
CA ALA A 294 16.77 4.42 -24.49
C ALA A 294 17.73 4.95 -23.41
N GLN A 295 19.05 4.72 -23.53
CA GLN A 295 20.02 5.11 -22.50
C GLN A 295 20.22 6.62 -22.29
N LEU A 296 19.89 7.47 -23.28
CA LEU A 296 20.20 8.91 -23.21
C LEU A 296 19.14 9.79 -22.50
N ASP A 297 17.94 9.29 -22.20
CA ASP A 297 16.80 10.15 -21.82
C ASP A 297 16.04 9.76 -20.54
N ASN A 298 16.66 8.97 -19.65
CA ASN A 298 15.99 8.36 -18.50
C ASN A 298 15.91 9.23 -17.24
N LYS A 299 16.22 10.53 -17.33
CA LYS A 299 16.18 11.43 -16.16
C LYS A 299 14.85 11.40 -15.39
N PRO A 300 13.66 11.30 -16.03
CA PRO A 300 12.40 11.27 -15.29
C PRO A 300 12.22 10.01 -14.43
N LEU A 301 12.55 8.83 -14.97
CA LEU A 301 12.35 7.56 -14.25
C LEU A 301 13.38 7.31 -13.15
N ALA A 302 14.47 8.10 -13.10
CA ALA A 302 15.51 7.99 -12.09
C ALA A 302 14.97 8.19 -10.66
N GLU A 303 14.05 9.14 -10.45
CA GLU A 303 13.48 9.41 -9.13
C GLU A 303 12.70 8.22 -8.56
N ILE A 304 11.94 7.50 -9.38
CA ILE A 304 11.23 6.28 -8.93
C ILE A 304 12.23 5.14 -8.71
N ALA A 305 13.22 5.00 -9.59
CA ALA A 305 14.24 3.97 -9.43
C ALA A 305 15.02 4.12 -8.12
N HIS A 306 15.23 5.36 -7.65
CA HIS A 306 15.83 5.63 -6.34
C HIS A 306 14.99 5.13 -5.16
N LEU A 307 13.66 5.09 -5.29
CA LEU A 307 12.79 4.55 -4.25
C LEU A 307 12.89 3.03 -4.11
N LYS A 308 13.53 2.32 -5.06
CA LYS A 308 13.73 0.86 -5.01
C LYS A 308 12.43 0.11 -4.67
N ILE A 309 11.33 0.48 -5.33
CA ILE A 309 10.05 -0.23 -5.17
C ILE A 309 10.23 -1.67 -5.67
N PRO A 310 9.94 -2.71 -4.86
CA PRO A 310 10.24 -4.10 -5.21
C PRO A 310 9.55 -4.60 -6.48
N PHE A 311 8.34 -4.10 -6.75
CA PHE A 311 7.59 -4.43 -7.94
C PHE A 311 6.81 -3.22 -8.43
N ILE A 312 6.95 -2.90 -9.70
CA ILE A 312 6.14 -1.90 -10.38
C ILE A 312 5.96 -2.32 -11.85
N ARG A 313 4.75 -2.24 -12.39
CA ARG A 313 4.48 -2.60 -13.77
C ARG A 313 3.46 -1.66 -14.37
N VAL A 314 3.75 -1.20 -15.57
CA VAL A 314 2.90 -0.32 -16.35
C VAL A 314 2.29 -1.12 -17.49
N TYR A 315 0.99 -0.94 -17.67
CA TYR A 315 0.20 -1.45 -18.78
C TYR A 315 -0.37 -0.25 -19.53
N LEU A 316 -0.44 -0.38 -20.85
CA LEU A 316 -1.08 0.60 -21.72
C LEU A 316 -2.31 -0.09 -22.32
N THR A 317 -3.50 0.39 -21.98
CA THR A 317 -4.75 -0.25 -22.43
C THR A 317 -5.14 0.30 -23.78
N ASN A 318 -5.37 1.62 -23.84
CA ASN A 318 -5.79 2.32 -25.04
C ASN A 318 -4.96 3.60 -25.24
N VAL A 319 -4.88 4.06 -26.48
CA VAL A 319 -4.31 5.35 -26.86
C VAL A 319 -5.31 6.09 -27.74
N TRP A 320 -5.68 7.31 -27.32
CA TRP A 320 -6.53 8.21 -28.10
C TRP A 320 -5.68 9.21 -28.88
N TYR A 321 -6.03 9.44 -30.13
CA TYR A 321 -5.38 10.43 -31.00
C TYR A 321 -6.34 10.93 -32.08
N LEU A 322 -6.02 12.07 -32.70
CA LEU A 322 -6.72 12.54 -33.89
C LEU A 322 -6.01 12.03 -35.14
N ASN A 323 -6.76 11.37 -36.03
CA ASN A 323 -6.28 11.07 -37.36
C ASN A 323 -6.63 12.24 -38.29
N MET A 324 -5.61 13.01 -38.66
CA MET A 324 -5.74 14.10 -39.61
C MET A 324 -5.58 13.53 -41.02
N THR A 325 -6.69 13.15 -41.66
CA THR A 325 -6.71 12.91 -43.11
C THR A 325 -7.11 14.20 -43.82
N TYR A 326 -6.68 14.38 -45.08
CA TYR A 326 -6.82 15.60 -45.88
C TYR A 326 -8.24 16.20 -45.99
N SER A 327 -9.29 15.51 -45.50
CA SER A 327 -10.68 15.98 -45.56
C SER A 327 -11.50 15.81 -44.26
N SER A 328 -10.96 15.22 -43.20
CA SER A 328 -11.69 15.00 -41.95
C SER A 328 -10.77 14.76 -40.74
N GLN A 329 -11.15 15.34 -39.59
CA GLN A 329 -10.60 14.98 -38.28
C GLN A 329 -11.42 13.84 -37.70
N GLU A 330 -10.83 12.66 -37.57
CA GLU A 330 -11.48 11.51 -36.94
C GLU A 330 -10.79 11.19 -35.62
N VAL A 331 -11.57 11.04 -34.54
CA VAL A 331 -11.04 10.60 -33.25
C VAL A 331 -10.86 9.10 -33.32
N MET A 332 -9.62 8.66 -33.09
CA MET A 332 -9.27 7.24 -33.08
C MET A 332 -8.96 6.79 -31.65
N GLU A 333 -9.39 5.58 -31.34
CA GLU A 333 -9.00 4.83 -30.15
C GLU A 333 -8.30 3.55 -30.61
N ARG A 334 -7.08 3.31 -30.13
CA ARG A 334 -6.32 2.08 -30.42
C ARG A 334 -6.08 1.31 -29.13
N THR A 335 -6.60 0.10 -29.06
CA THR A 335 -6.24 -0.89 -28.04
C THR A 335 -4.88 -1.53 -28.38
N ILE A 336 -4.02 -1.69 -27.38
CA ILE A 336 -2.59 -1.98 -27.53
C ILE A 336 -2.25 -3.45 -27.31
#